data_AF-A0A8T3WKY0-F1
#
_entry.id   AF-A0A8T3WKY0-F1
#
_cell.length_a   1.000
_cell.length_b   1.000
_cell.length_c   1.000
_cell.angle_alpha   90.00
_cell.angle_beta   90.00
_cell.angle_gamma   90.00
#
_symmetry.space_group_name_H-M   'P 1'
#
loop_
_entity.id
_entity.type
_entity.pdbx_description
1 polymer ?
#
loop_
_entity_poly.entity_id
_entity_poly.type
_entity_poly.pdbx_seq_one_letter_code
_entity_poly.pdbx_strand_id
1 'polypeptide(L)'
;NTVHYNVQQLLKANLIDIKNFLWSEKGKKIQYYQLSNKLIIIAPKNNSENFISKLKEILPVFIFGSVFSLGIYIYQKYWNVLFGKEEVVQMMWAPAKESAVVITSGPAASRALSMTNEPNYALWFFLGFLFFLIIYSVYSYFRRKN
;
A
#
# COMPACT_ATOMS: atom_id res chain seq x y z
N ASN A 1 1.30 13.42 49.50
CA ASN A 1 0.02 13.72 48.83
C ASN A 1 -0.16 12.90 47.57
N THR A 2 -1.28 12.18 47.49
CA THR A 2 -1.67 11.31 46.37
C THR A 2 -1.76 12.05 45.04
N VAL A 3 -2.19 13.32 45.05
CA VAL A 3 -2.26 14.17 43.85
C VAL A 3 -0.89 14.33 43.18
N HIS A 4 0.14 14.65 43.97
CA HIS A 4 1.50 14.83 43.44
C HIS A 4 2.03 13.53 42.81
N TYR A 5 1.77 12.40 43.46
CA TYR A 5 2.14 11.09 42.94
C TYR A 5 1.48 10.81 41.58
N ASN A 6 0.17 11.03 41.46
CA ASN A 6 -0.56 10.81 40.21
C ASN A 6 -0.06 11.72 39.07
N VAL A 7 0.17 13.01 39.35
CA VAL A 7 0.71 13.96 38.38
C VAL A 7 2.10 13.54 37.89
N GLN A 8 2.97 13.06 38.79
CA GLN A 8 4.28 12.53 38.40
C GLN A 8 4.16 11.30 37.51
N GLN A 9 3.20 10.40 37.77
CA GLN A 9 2.99 9.23 36.91
C GLN A 9 2.49 9.62 35.52
N LEU A 10 1.58 10.60 35.43
CA LEU A 10 1.10 11.12 34.15
C LEU A 10 2.21 11.81 33.34
N LEU A 11 3.10 12.55 34.00
CA LEU A 11 4.30 13.12 33.38
C LEU A 11 5.26 12.03 32.87
N LYS A 12 5.52 11.00 33.68
CA LYS A 12 6.37 9.85 33.28
C LYS A 12 5.79 9.09 32.10
N ALA A 13 4.47 8.92 32.08
CA ALA A 13 3.74 8.33 30.95
C ALA A 13 3.62 9.28 29.75
N ASN A 14 4.15 10.50 29.83
CA ASN A 14 4.06 11.56 28.82
C ASN A 14 2.61 11.85 28.38
N LEU A 15 1.64 11.70 29.28
CA LEU A 15 0.22 11.99 29.03
C LEU A 15 -0.10 13.47 29.28
N ILE A 16 0.74 14.14 30.07
CA ILE A 16 0.65 15.56 30.37
C ILE A 16 2.04 16.20 30.21
N ASP A 17 2.05 17.47 29.82
CA ASP A 17 3.25 18.31 29.67
C ASP A 17 3.14 19.56 30.54
N ILE A 18 4.27 20.19 30.87
CA ILE A 18 4.29 21.46 31.60
C ILE A 18 4.23 22.59 30.59
N LYS A 19 3.11 23.34 30.59
CA LYS A 19 2.92 24.47 29.66
C LYS A 19 3.67 25.71 30.14
N ASN A 20 3.41 26.12 31.39
CA ASN A 20 3.86 27.38 31.98
C ASN A 20 4.09 27.21 33.49
N PHE A 21 4.62 28.25 34.13
CA PHE A 21 4.74 28.32 35.58
C PHE A 21 4.30 29.68 36.11
N LEU A 22 3.72 29.70 37.31
CA LEU A 22 3.40 30.88 38.07
C LEU A 22 4.19 30.92 39.38
N TRP A 23 4.27 32.09 39.98
CA TRP A 23 4.77 32.27 41.33
C TRP A 23 3.59 32.46 42.28
N SER A 24 3.56 31.69 43.35
CA SER A 24 2.66 31.91 44.48
C SER A 24 3.06 33.21 45.20
N GLU A 25 2.11 33.83 45.92
CA GLU A 25 2.36 34.93 46.85
C GLU A 25 3.47 34.61 47.87
N LYS A 26 3.66 33.32 48.19
CA LYS A 26 4.73 32.82 49.07
C LYS A 26 6.06 32.51 48.36
N GLY A 27 6.23 32.97 47.11
CA GLY A 27 7.44 32.75 46.31
C GLY A 27 7.63 31.32 45.81
N LYS A 28 6.61 30.45 45.89
CA LYS A 28 6.70 29.07 45.40
C LYS A 28 6.32 28.98 43.93
N LYS A 29 7.14 28.27 43.13
CA LYS A 29 6.85 27.99 41.72
C LYS A 29 5.73 26.96 41.59
N ILE A 30 4.64 27.32 40.92
CA ILE A 30 3.48 26.48 40.62
C ILE A 30 3.51 26.16 39.13
N GLN A 31 3.51 24.88 38.76
CA GLN A 31 3.54 24.43 37.37
C GLN A 31 2.12 24.26 36.83
N TYR A 32 1.85 24.73 35.62
CA TYR A 32 0.63 24.43 34.88
C TYR A 32 0.84 23.25 33.96
N TYR A 33 0.03 22.21 34.16
CA TYR A 33 0.01 21.02 33.34
C TYR A 33 -1.03 21.14 32.22
N GLN A 34 -0.69 20.68 31.04
CA GLN A 34 -1.59 20.54 29.89
C GLN A 34 -1.57 19.08 29.41
N LEU A 35 -2.61 18.66 28.69
CA LEU A 35 -2.62 17.37 28.01
C LEU A 35 -1.58 17.36 26.89
N SER A 36 -0.86 16.25 26.74
CA SER A 36 0.06 16.07 25.61
C SER A 36 -0.73 15.71 24.36
N ASN A 37 -0.31 16.20 23.20
CA ASN A 37 -0.95 15.89 21.92
C ASN A 37 -0.45 14.54 21.39
N LYS A 38 -0.74 13.45 22.10
CA LYS A 38 -0.30 12.08 21.77
C LYS A 38 -1.48 11.13 21.60
N LEU A 39 -1.33 10.16 20.70
CA LEU A 39 -2.28 9.06 20.53
C LEU A 39 -2.13 8.06 21.69
N ILE A 40 -3.17 7.91 22.50
CA ILE A 40 -3.19 7.00 23.66
C ILE A 40 -3.98 5.74 23.30
N ILE A 41 -3.32 4.58 23.38
CA ILE A 41 -3.96 3.28 23.17
C ILE A 41 -4.07 2.58 24.53
N ILE A 42 -5.29 2.44 25.05
CA ILE A 42 -5.56 1.73 26.30
C ILE A 42 -5.95 0.30 25.93
N ALA A 43 -5.07 -0.66 26.20
CA ALA A 43 -5.27 -2.07 25.88
C ALA A 43 -5.02 -2.97 27.11
N PRO A 44 -5.73 -4.11 27.23
CA PRO A 44 -5.50 -5.07 28.28
C PRO A 44 -4.10 -5.68 28.16
N LYS A 45 -3.40 -5.83 29.30
CA LYS A 45 -1.98 -6.25 29.43
C LYS A 45 -1.66 -7.61 28.77
N ASN A 46 -2.68 -8.41 28.46
CA ASN A 46 -2.54 -9.81 28.10
C ASN A 46 -2.93 -10.09 26.64
N ASN A 47 -3.40 -9.10 25.88
CA ASN A 47 -3.96 -9.31 24.55
C ASN A 47 -3.19 -8.55 23.44
N SER A 48 -1.89 -8.42 23.62
CA SER A 48 -1.01 -7.78 22.64
C SER A 48 -0.20 -8.83 21.88
N GLU A 49 -0.83 -9.54 20.95
CA GLU A 49 -0.08 -9.83 19.73
C GLU A 49 0.28 -8.46 19.15
N ASN A 50 1.49 -7.98 19.43
CA ASN A 50 1.95 -6.66 19.03
C ASN A 50 1.60 -6.45 17.55
N PHE A 51 0.92 -5.35 17.23
CA PHE A 51 0.60 -4.99 15.84
C PHE A 51 1.85 -5.07 14.95
N ILE A 52 3.00 -4.65 15.52
CA ILE A 52 4.32 -4.75 14.90
C ILE A 52 4.71 -6.20 14.60
N SER A 53 4.41 -7.17 15.48
CA SER A 53 4.68 -8.58 15.24
C SER A 53 3.84 -9.13 14.09
N LYS A 54 2.56 -8.74 13.99
CA LYS A 54 1.70 -9.11 12.85
C LYS A 54 2.20 -8.51 11.54
N LEU A 55 2.65 -7.26 11.58
CA LEU A 55 3.22 -6.58 10.42
C LEU A 55 4.51 -7.28 9.96
N LYS A 56 5.37 -7.69 10.90
CA LYS A 56 6.58 -8.48 10.62
C LYS A 56 6.28 -9.85 10.01
N GLU A 57 5.18 -10.49 10.39
CA GLU A 57 4.77 -11.79 9.82
C GLU A 57 4.38 -11.66 8.33
N ILE A 58 3.74 -10.55 7.95
CA ILE A 58 3.26 -10.31 6.58
C ILE A 58 4.34 -9.67 5.69
N LEU A 59 5.31 -8.97 6.30
CA LEU A 59 6.39 -8.26 5.61
C LEU A 59 7.18 -9.12 4.59
N PRO A 60 7.65 -10.35 4.91
CA PRO A 60 8.37 -11.15 3.94
C PRO A 60 7.50 -11.52 2.73
N VAL A 61 6.25 -11.91 2.96
CA VAL A 61 5.29 -12.25 1.90
C VAL A 61 5.09 -11.05 0.96
N PHE A 62 4.92 -9.86 1.53
CA PHE A 62 4.76 -8.62 0.78
C PHE A 62 6.00 -8.29 -0.08
N ILE A 63 7.21 -8.50 0.46
CA ILE A 63 8.46 -8.29 -0.28
C ILE A 63 8.53 -9.24 -1.47
N PHE A 64 8.29 -10.54 -1.28
CA PHE A 64 8.32 -11.52 -2.37
C PHE A 64 7.29 -11.20 -3.46
N GLY A 65 6.06 -10.87 -3.10
CA GLY A 65 5.03 -10.48 -4.07
C GLY A 65 5.40 -9.21 -4.85
N SER A 66 6.00 -8.23 -4.18
CA SER A 66 6.45 -6.99 -4.82
C SER A 66 7.60 -7.22 -5.81
N VAL A 67 8.59 -8.03 -5.43
CA VAL A 67 9.71 -8.41 -6.30
C VAL A 67 9.21 -9.19 -7.51
N PHE A 68 8.29 -10.13 -7.31
CA PHE A 68 7.70 -10.92 -8.39
C PHE A 68 6.89 -10.04 -9.37
N SER A 69 6.12 -9.09 -8.85
CA SER A 69 5.39 -8.10 -9.66
C SER A 69 6.33 -7.22 -10.49
N LEU A 70 7.45 -6.77 -9.92
CA LEU A 70 8.48 -6.04 -10.67
C LEU A 70 9.14 -6.91 -11.73
N GLY A 71 9.38 -8.18 -11.43
CA GLY A 71 9.88 -9.17 -12.39
C GLY A 71 8.97 -9.31 -13.62
N ILE A 72 7.66 -9.42 -13.41
CA ILE A 72 6.67 -9.47 -14.52
C ILE A 72 6.68 -8.16 -15.32
N TYR A 73 6.77 -7.01 -14.66
CA TYR A 73 6.82 -5.72 -15.34
C TYR A 73 8.07 -5.57 -16.23
N ILE A 74 9.24 -5.93 -15.70
CA ILE A 74 10.50 -5.96 -16.44
C ILE A 74 10.39 -6.95 -17.59
N TYR A 75 9.90 -8.16 -17.34
CA TYR A 75 9.68 -9.16 -18.37
C TYR A 75 8.79 -8.62 -19.49
N GLN A 76 7.60 -8.08 -19.21
CA GLN A 76 6.70 -7.53 -20.24
C GLN A 76 7.37 -6.42 -21.06
N LYS A 77 8.08 -5.51 -20.38
CA LYS A 77 8.72 -4.36 -21.04
C LYS A 77 9.89 -4.77 -21.95
N TYR A 78 10.74 -5.69 -21.49
CA TYR A 78 11.94 -6.09 -22.23
C TYR A 78 11.71 -7.29 -23.15
N TRP A 79 10.69 -8.11 -22.92
CA TRP A 79 10.31 -9.21 -23.82
C TRP A 79 9.77 -8.66 -25.15
N ASN A 80 8.96 -7.60 -25.12
CA ASN A 80 8.50 -6.92 -26.33
C ASN A 80 9.65 -6.27 -27.13
N VAL A 81 10.77 -5.93 -26.48
CA VAL A 81 11.96 -5.32 -27.11
C VAL A 81 12.94 -6.37 -27.64
N LEU A 82 13.05 -7.53 -26.98
CA LEU A 82 13.96 -8.62 -27.38
C LEU A 82 13.32 -9.63 -28.34
N PHE A 83 12.01 -9.84 -28.25
CA PHE A 83 11.23 -10.77 -29.07
C PHE A 83 10.10 -10.02 -29.79
N GLY A 84 10.50 -8.99 -30.54
CA GLY A 84 9.61 -8.10 -31.26
C GLY A 84 8.39 -8.81 -31.85
N LYS A 85 7.21 -8.34 -31.46
CA LYS A 85 5.98 -8.58 -32.20
C LYS A 85 6.12 -7.89 -33.56
N GLU A 86 5.89 -8.66 -34.63
CA GLU A 86 5.58 -8.24 -36.01
C GLU A 86 6.53 -8.71 -37.13
N GLU A 87 6.82 -10.02 -37.25
CA GLU A 87 7.09 -10.53 -38.61
C GLU A 87 6.62 -11.97 -38.87
N VAL A 88 6.56 -12.86 -37.87
CA VAL A 88 6.30 -14.29 -38.14
C VAL A 88 4.81 -14.67 -38.25
N VAL A 89 3.88 -13.86 -37.74
CA VAL A 89 2.45 -14.24 -37.75
C VAL A 89 1.72 -13.76 -39.03
N GLN A 90 2.17 -12.70 -39.68
CA GLN A 90 1.51 -12.20 -40.90
C GLN A 90 1.81 -13.03 -42.16
N MET A 91 2.81 -13.91 -42.15
CA MET A 91 3.06 -14.82 -43.28
C MET A 91 2.21 -16.09 -43.26
N MET A 92 1.44 -16.37 -42.18
CA MET A 92 0.67 -17.62 -42.04
C MET A 92 -0.85 -17.46 -42.22
N TRP A 93 -1.34 -16.24 -42.46
CA TRP A 93 -2.74 -15.97 -42.84
C TRP A 93 -2.77 -14.91 -43.95
N ALA A 94 -2.42 -15.33 -45.17
CA ALA A 94 -2.89 -14.64 -46.36
C ALA A 94 -4.08 -15.45 -46.91
N PRO A 95 -5.34 -15.13 -46.55
CA PRO A 95 -6.45 -15.58 -47.35
C PRO A 95 -6.36 -14.80 -48.66
N ALA A 96 -6.13 -15.52 -49.74
CA ALA A 96 -6.36 -15.04 -51.08
C ALA A 96 -7.78 -14.45 -51.17
N LYS A 97 -7.90 -13.13 -51.05
CA LYS A 97 -9.07 -12.36 -51.47
C LYS A 97 -8.58 -11.07 -52.13
N GLU A 98 -7.85 -11.29 -53.22
CA GLU A 98 -7.64 -10.29 -54.24
C GLU A 98 -8.94 -10.17 -55.05
N SER A 99 -9.79 -9.23 -54.67
CA SER A 99 -10.62 -8.41 -55.58
C SER A 99 -11.68 -7.64 -54.81
N ALA A 100 -11.89 -6.40 -55.26
CA ALA A 100 -13.00 -5.51 -54.97
C ALA A 100 -12.75 -4.44 -53.87
N VAL A 101 -12.46 -3.26 -54.41
CA VAL A 101 -12.97 -1.94 -54.00
C VAL A 101 -12.00 -1.09 -53.16
N VAL A 102 -11.19 -0.37 -53.93
CA VAL A 102 -10.76 1.00 -53.64
C VAL A 102 -11.99 1.87 -53.33
N ILE A 103 -12.13 2.33 -52.08
CA ILE A 103 -12.76 3.62 -51.79
C ILE A 103 -11.84 4.42 -50.88
N THR A 104 -11.50 5.58 -51.41
CA THR A 104 -10.66 6.61 -50.82
C THR A 104 -11.41 7.34 -49.71
N SER A 105 -10.85 7.44 -48.51
CA SER A 105 -11.17 8.55 -47.60
C SER A 105 -10.06 8.81 -46.56
N GLY A 106 -9.10 9.67 -46.93
CA GLY A 106 -8.41 10.62 -46.05
C GLY A 106 -7.36 10.12 -45.04
N PRO A 107 -6.18 10.79 -44.94
CA PRO A 107 -5.13 10.48 -43.94
C PRO A 107 -5.49 10.86 -42.48
N ALA A 108 -6.76 11.17 -42.21
CA ALA A 108 -7.27 11.51 -40.89
C ALA A 108 -8.01 10.35 -40.21
N ALA A 109 -8.47 9.34 -40.97
CA ALA A 109 -9.21 8.20 -40.43
C ALA A 109 -8.30 7.12 -39.81
N SER A 110 -7.00 7.14 -40.11
CA SER A 110 -6.02 6.20 -39.55
C SER A 110 -5.46 6.62 -38.18
N ARG A 111 -5.88 7.77 -37.63
CA ARG A 111 -5.47 8.22 -36.28
C ARG A 111 -6.43 7.84 -35.16
N ALA A 112 -7.63 7.36 -35.50
CA ALA A 112 -8.56 6.79 -34.54
C ALA A 112 -8.50 5.27 -34.66
N LEU A 113 -8.41 4.57 -33.52
CA LEU A 113 -8.51 3.10 -33.38
C LEU A 113 -7.20 2.28 -33.42
N SER A 114 -6.13 2.79 -32.83
CA SER A 114 -5.08 1.90 -32.28
C SER A 114 -4.68 2.31 -30.87
N MET A 115 -5.65 2.53 -29.99
CA MET A 115 -5.41 2.31 -28.56
C MET A 115 -5.60 0.82 -28.29
N THR A 116 -4.69 -0.01 -28.81
CA THR A 116 -4.52 -1.35 -28.25
C THR A 116 -3.94 -1.17 -26.86
N ASN A 117 -4.82 -0.96 -25.87
CA ASN A 117 -4.48 -1.08 -24.46
C ASN A 117 -4.02 -2.51 -24.23
N GLU A 118 -2.72 -2.77 -24.41
CA GLU A 118 -2.16 -4.04 -23.94
C GLU A 118 -2.45 -4.13 -22.43
N PRO A 119 -3.19 -5.15 -21.97
CA PRO A 119 -3.48 -5.26 -20.56
C PRO A 119 -2.16 -5.39 -19.80
N ASN A 120 -1.94 -4.51 -18.83
CA ASN A 120 -0.76 -4.53 -17.99
C ASN A 120 -0.90 -5.65 -16.96
N TYR A 121 -0.46 -6.85 -17.33
CA TYR A 121 -0.53 -8.05 -16.49
C TYR A 121 0.18 -7.87 -15.15
N ALA A 122 1.21 -7.03 -15.06
CA ALA A 122 1.90 -6.73 -13.80
C ALA A 122 0.98 -6.00 -12.82
N LEU A 123 0.20 -5.02 -13.29
CA LEU A 123 -0.78 -4.32 -12.45
C LEU A 123 -1.90 -5.25 -11.97
N TRP A 124 -2.41 -6.12 -12.86
CA TRP A 124 -3.44 -7.09 -12.50
C TRP A 124 -2.93 -8.14 -11.50
N PHE A 125 -1.69 -8.60 -11.67
CA PHE A 125 -1.05 -9.51 -10.72
C PHE A 125 -0.84 -8.84 -9.36
N PHE A 126 -0.32 -7.62 -9.33
CA PHE A 126 -0.12 -6.87 -8.09
C PHE A 126 -1.45 -6.67 -7.34
N LEU A 127 -2.50 -6.31 -8.07
CA LEU A 127 -3.84 -6.11 -7.50
C LEU A 127 -4.42 -7.42 -6.94
N GLY A 128 -4.27 -8.52 -7.68
CA GLY A 128 -4.68 -9.86 -7.22
C GLY A 128 -3.90 -10.34 -5.99
N PHE A 129 -2.59 -10.09 -5.95
CA PHE A 129 -1.75 -10.41 -4.80
C PHE A 129 -2.15 -9.60 -3.56
N LEU A 130 -2.42 -8.30 -3.74
CA LEU A 130 -2.87 -7.43 -2.65
C LEU A 130 -4.24 -7.88 -2.11
N PHE A 131 -5.15 -8.27 -2.99
CA PHE A 131 -6.44 -8.84 -2.61
C PHE A 131 -6.29 -10.17 -1.86
N PHE A 132 -5.42 -11.07 -2.31
CA PHE A 132 -5.11 -12.31 -1.61
C PHE A 132 -4.54 -12.06 -0.20
N LEU A 133 -3.64 -11.08 -0.06
CA LEU A 133 -3.06 -10.72 1.24
C LEU A 133 -4.13 -10.22 2.23
N ILE A 134 -5.10 -9.43 1.74
CA ILE A 134 -6.22 -8.97 2.56
C ILE A 134 -7.05 -10.16 3.02
N ILE A 135 -7.42 -11.08 2.12
CA ILE A 135 -8.19 -12.28 2.46
C ILE A 135 -7.42 -13.16 3.45
N TYR A 136 -6.13 -13.40 3.21
CA TYR A 136 -5.28 -14.20 4.10
C TYR A 136 -5.16 -13.56 5.49
N SER A 137 -5.04 -12.23 5.57
CA SER A 137 -4.98 -11.50 6.83
C SER A 137 -6.30 -11.61 7.60
N VAL A 138 -7.44 -11.48 6.92
CA VAL A 138 -8.77 -11.63 7.53
C VAL A 138 -9.00 -13.08 7.97
N TYR A 139 -8.69 -14.06 7.12
CA TYR A 139 -8.81 -15.49 7.43
C TYR A 139 -7.93 -15.89 8.63
N SER A 140 -6.67 -15.46 8.66
CA SER A 140 -5.76 -15.74 9.77
C SER A 140 -6.21 -15.05 11.07
N TYR A 141 -6.83 -13.87 10.99
CA TYR A 141 -7.43 -13.20 12.14
C TYR A 141 -8.62 -13.98 12.72
N PHE A 142 -9.53 -14.49 11.88
CA PHE A 142 -10.68 -15.26 12.34
C PHE A 142 -10.29 -16.64 12.88
N ARG A 143 -9.32 -17.32 12.27
CA ARG A 143 -8.88 -18.66 12.70
C ARG A 143 -8.18 -18.66 14.06
N ARG A 144 -7.54 -17.56 14.46
CA ARG A 144 -6.89 -17.44 15.78
C ARG A 144 -7.88 -17.12 16.92
N LYS A 145 -9.12 -16.74 16.58
CA LYS A 145 -10.16 -16.38 17.57
C LYS A 145 -11.01 -17.58 18.01
N ASN A 146 -11.06 -18.65 17.22
CA ASN A 146 -11.63 -19.96 17.59
C ASN A 146 -10.53 -20.90 18.09
#